data_AF-A0A7R9A0D8-F1
#
_entry.id   AF-A0A7R9A0D8-F1
#
_cell.length_a   1.000
_cell.length_b   1.000
_cell.length_c   1.000
_cell.angle_alpha   90.00
_cell.angle_beta   90.00
_cell.angle_gamma   90.00
#
_symmetry.space_group_name_H-M   'P 1'
#
loop_
_entity.id
_entity.type
_entity.pdbx_description
1 polymer ?
#
loop_
_entity_poly.entity_id
_entity_poly.type
_entity_poly.pdbx_seq_one_letter_code
_entity_poly.pdbx_strand_id
1 'polypeptide(L)'
;TKEPFHLASFGFGSTHHDRKIIDVGGIPNLIPTVNRSSLFDLRDVARLAGCAEPCFLTGAGAGPFDTVGVNSEMMTNVLLRDLKEPTLGDKLSSHISLVSGEGRAKQSSLQEARCGLMMNLLATQGLPGGEVLEVKARTRTGRENFVTTMRLALEELPEVVALGGVFVTESGTAHLHVMPNFSETPLNTNEDVNNWLNFYDVPAPLVCLSVFVNRDPGMALRVEHTHCFIP
;
A
#
# COMPACT_ATOMS: atom_id res chain seq x y z
N THR A 1 -10.94 -8.11 -9.47
CA THR A 1 -10.54 -8.52 -10.83
C THR A 1 -11.09 -7.65 -11.95
N LYS A 2 -12.35 -7.18 -11.91
CA LYS A 2 -12.93 -6.34 -12.97
C LYS A 2 -12.67 -4.84 -12.75
N GLU A 3 -12.93 -4.04 -13.78
CA GLU A 3 -13.09 -2.59 -13.67
C GLU A 3 -14.09 -2.22 -12.56
N PRO A 4 -13.89 -1.09 -11.86
CA PRO A 4 -12.70 -0.22 -11.93
C PRO A 4 -11.51 -0.73 -11.11
N PHE A 5 -11.64 -1.83 -10.37
CA PHE A 5 -10.69 -2.18 -9.29
C PHE A 5 -9.42 -2.90 -9.75
N HIS A 6 -9.50 -3.72 -10.81
CA HIS A 6 -8.37 -4.51 -11.34
C HIS A 6 -7.57 -5.33 -10.31
N LEU A 7 -8.18 -5.68 -9.16
CA LEU A 7 -7.53 -6.49 -8.14
C LEU A 7 -7.16 -7.89 -8.64
N ALA A 8 -6.03 -8.42 -8.15
CA ALA A 8 -5.54 -9.77 -8.43
C ALA A 8 -6.54 -10.85 -7.96
N SER A 9 -7.33 -10.56 -6.92
CA SER A 9 -8.37 -11.47 -6.41
C SER A 9 -9.81 -10.99 -6.63
N PHE A 10 -10.77 -11.88 -6.36
CA PHE A 10 -12.21 -11.66 -6.54
C PHE A 10 -12.88 -10.91 -5.39
N GLY A 11 -12.26 -10.86 -4.21
CA GLY A 11 -12.76 -10.16 -3.04
C GLY A 11 -11.73 -10.13 -1.92
N PHE A 12 -12.20 -9.90 -0.69
CA PHE A 12 -11.40 -9.89 0.54
C PHE A 12 -11.83 -11.00 1.53
N GLY A 13 -12.62 -11.97 1.08
CA GLY A 13 -13.13 -13.06 1.93
C GLY A 13 -12.02 -14.01 2.39
N SER A 14 -12.27 -14.69 3.52
CA SER A 14 -11.37 -15.70 4.11
C SER A 14 -12.21 -16.74 4.88
N THR A 15 -11.79 -18.01 4.91
CA THR A 15 -12.55 -19.09 5.55
C THR A 15 -12.45 -19.10 7.08
N HIS A 16 -11.43 -18.45 7.68
CA HIS A 16 -11.11 -18.58 9.12
C HIS A 16 -10.82 -17.27 9.86
N HIS A 17 -11.61 -16.21 9.66
CA HIS A 17 -11.32 -14.86 10.20
C HIS A 17 -9.86 -14.39 9.92
N ASP A 18 -9.23 -14.96 8.90
CA ASP A 18 -7.80 -14.85 8.65
C ASP A 18 -7.45 -13.59 7.85
N ARG A 19 -7.90 -12.45 8.38
CA ARG A 19 -7.64 -11.12 7.84
C ARG A 19 -6.58 -10.49 8.72
N LYS A 20 -5.47 -10.07 8.12
CA LYS A 20 -4.33 -9.52 8.86
C LYS A 20 -3.93 -8.19 8.25
N ILE A 21 -3.56 -7.24 9.11
CA ILE A 21 -2.72 -6.13 8.70
C ILE A 21 -1.27 -6.51 8.98
N ILE A 22 -0.39 -6.25 8.02
CA ILE A 22 1.04 -6.51 8.11
C ILE A 22 1.77 -5.19 7.91
N ASP A 23 2.65 -4.85 8.85
CA ASP A 23 3.55 -3.70 8.78
C ASP A 23 4.99 -4.25 8.71
N VAL A 24 5.69 -3.99 7.62
CA VAL A 24 7.04 -4.51 7.34
C VAL A 24 8.00 -3.35 7.19
N GLY A 25 9.14 -3.42 7.86
CA GLY A 25 10.20 -2.40 7.76
C GLY A 25 9.75 -1.07 8.36
N GLY A 26 9.93 0.02 7.62
CA GLY A 26 9.44 1.34 8.03
C GLY A 26 10.24 2.50 7.47
N ILE A 27 9.76 3.72 7.76
CA ILE A 27 10.43 4.99 7.43
C ILE A 27 11.91 5.02 7.87
N PRO A 28 12.33 4.41 9.00
CA PRO A 28 13.74 4.36 9.38
C PRO A 28 14.67 3.64 8.39
N ASN A 29 14.13 2.80 7.48
CA ASN A 29 14.93 2.21 6.40
C ASN A 29 15.12 3.17 5.22
N LEU A 30 14.34 4.25 5.13
CA LEU A 30 14.43 5.26 4.07
C LEU A 30 15.26 6.46 4.51
N ILE A 31 15.05 6.95 5.74
CA ILE A 31 15.66 8.17 6.27
C ILE A 31 16.32 7.93 7.65
N PRO A 32 17.37 8.70 8.01
CA PRO A 32 17.92 9.85 7.30
C PRO A 32 18.74 9.47 6.06
N THR A 33 19.26 8.25 5.99
CA THR A 33 19.95 7.72 4.81
C THR A 33 19.40 6.33 4.51
N VAL A 34 19.19 6.05 3.22
CA VAL A 34 18.56 4.80 2.79
C VAL A 34 19.37 3.56 3.21
N ASN A 35 18.70 2.60 3.82
CA ASN A 35 19.20 1.25 4.02
C ASN A 35 18.87 0.39 2.80
N ARG A 36 19.80 0.34 1.84
CA ARG A 36 19.63 -0.43 0.59
C ARG A 36 19.58 -1.95 0.77
N SER A 37 19.87 -2.46 1.97
CA SER A 37 19.71 -3.89 2.28
C SER A 37 18.28 -4.27 2.69
N SER A 38 17.41 -3.29 2.93
CA SER A 38 16.00 -3.52 3.30
C SER A 38 15.17 -3.88 2.08
N LEU A 39 15.26 -5.15 1.69
CA LEU A 39 14.49 -5.77 0.62
C LEU A 39 13.74 -6.97 1.19
N PHE A 40 12.48 -7.13 0.80
CA PHE A 40 11.60 -8.15 1.33
C PHE A 40 10.94 -8.95 0.22
N ASP A 41 10.83 -10.26 0.41
CA ASP A 41 10.00 -11.13 -0.40
C ASP A 41 8.61 -11.24 0.25
N LEU A 42 7.55 -10.97 -0.52
CA LEU A 42 6.19 -10.93 0.01
C LEU A 42 5.66 -12.32 0.40
N ARG A 43 6.24 -13.40 -0.13
CA ARG A 43 5.92 -14.77 0.27
C ARG A 43 6.50 -15.06 1.66
N ASP A 44 7.74 -14.66 1.89
CA ASP A 44 8.39 -14.76 3.20
C ASP A 44 7.66 -13.91 4.25
N VAL A 45 7.29 -12.67 3.89
CA VAL A 45 6.47 -11.80 4.73
C VAL A 45 5.16 -12.47 5.12
N ALA A 46 4.40 -13.00 4.14
CA ALA A 46 3.13 -13.67 4.41
C ALA A 46 3.31 -14.94 5.26
N ARG A 47 4.39 -15.70 5.06
CA ARG A 47 4.70 -16.90 5.85
C ARG A 47 5.03 -16.54 7.30
N LEU A 48 5.85 -15.53 7.51
CA LEU A 48 6.21 -15.04 8.85
C LEU A 48 5.01 -14.45 9.59
N ALA A 49 4.09 -13.81 8.87
CA ALA A 49 2.84 -13.30 9.42
C ALA A 49 1.79 -14.41 9.69
N GLY A 50 2.07 -15.66 9.30
CA GLY A 50 1.15 -16.79 9.47
C GLY A 50 -0.14 -16.65 8.66
N CYS A 51 -0.06 -16.13 7.43
CA CYS A 51 -1.19 -16.03 6.52
C CYS A 51 -1.58 -17.40 5.95
N ALA A 52 -2.88 -17.62 5.73
CA ALA A 52 -3.37 -18.76 4.98
C ALA A 52 -3.10 -18.63 3.47
N GLU A 53 -3.13 -19.79 2.82
CA GLU A 53 -3.07 -19.94 1.36
C GLU A 53 -4.48 -20.17 0.78
N PRO A 54 -4.76 -19.67 -0.45
CA PRO A 54 -3.96 -18.68 -1.16
C PRO A 54 -3.92 -17.35 -0.37
N CYS A 55 -2.88 -16.56 -0.52
CA CYS A 55 -2.72 -15.28 0.18
C CYS A 55 -2.85 -14.12 -0.81
N PHE A 56 -3.91 -13.33 -0.66
CA PHE A 56 -4.12 -12.06 -1.35
C PHE A 56 -3.59 -10.92 -0.49
N LEU A 57 -2.56 -10.22 -1.00
CA LEU A 57 -1.94 -9.07 -0.37
C LEU A 57 -2.28 -7.81 -1.16
N THR A 58 -2.76 -6.79 -0.46
CA THR A 58 -2.97 -5.46 -1.03
C THR A 58 -2.52 -4.35 -0.10
N GLY A 59 -1.99 -3.25 -0.63
CA GLY A 59 -1.57 -2.13 0.20
C GLY A 59 -0.54 -1.20 -0.46
N ALA A 60 0.26 -0.55 0.37
CA ALA A 60 1.12 0.58 0.00
C ALA A 60 2.51 0.46 0.62
N GLY A 61 3.54 0.83 -0.13
CA GLY A 61 4.94 0.83 0.32
C GLY A 61 5.90 1.12 -0.81
N ALA A 62 7.20 0.87 -0.60
CA ALA A 62 8.21 1.13 -1.62
C ALA A 62 8.47 -0.10 -2.51
N GLY A 63 8.68 0.14 -3.81
CA GLY A 63 8.98 -0.91 -4.77
C GLY A 63 10.37 -1.54 -4.58
N PRO A 64 10.61 -2.72 -5.18
CA PRO A 64 11.91 -3.39 -5.12
C PRO A 64 12.93 -2.64 -5.98
N PHE A 65 13.65 -1.69 -5.36
CA PHE A 65 14.58 -0.81 -6.06
C PHE A 65 15.80 -1.52 -6.67
N ASP A 66 16.08 -2.76 -6.27
CA ASP A 66 17.13 -3.60 -6.87
C ASP A 66 16.75 -4.11 -8.26
N THR A 67 15.47 -4.42 -8.49
CA THR A 67 14.97 -4.86 -9.81
C THR A 67 14.41 -3.71 -10.63
N VAL A 68 13.74 -2.75 -10.00
CA VAL A 68 13.27 -1.50 -10.65
C VAL A 68 14.44 -0.58 -11.03
N GLY A 69 15.57 -0.67 -10.32
CA GLY A 69 16.79 0.12 -10.54
C GLY A 69 16.76 1.53 -9.92
N VAL A 70 15.59 1.99 -9.47
CA VAL A 70 15.38 3.29 -8.80
C VAL A 70 14.33 3.14 -7.70
N ASN A 71 14.23 4.15 -6.84
CA ASN A 71 13.13 4.24 -5.88
C ASN A 71 11.77 4.39 -6.60
N SER A 72 10.72 3.83 -6.00
CA SER A 72 9.36 3.90 -6.54
C SER A 72 8.31 3.67 -5.47
N GLU A 73 7.14 4.29 -5.66
CA GLU A 73 5.93 3.99 -4.89
C GLU A 73 5.30 2.71 -5.44
N MET A 74 5.01 1.73 -4.59
CA MET A 74 4.38 0.48 -4.97
C MET A 74 2.94 0.40 -4.46
N MET A 75 2.03 0.10 -5.38
CA MET A 75 0.63 -0.24 -5.13
C MET A 75 0.52 -1.76 -5.18
N THR A 76 0.61 -2.40 -4.02
CA THR A 76 0.70 -3.87 -3.93
C THR A 76 -0.65 -4.50 -4.23
N ASN A 77 -0.69 -5.42 -5.17
CA ASN A 77 -1.90 -6.13 -5.59
C ASN A 77 -1.50 -7.52 -6.11
N VAL A 78 -1.28 -8.46 -5.18
CA VAL A 78 -0.75 -9.79 -5.50
C VAL A 78 -1.58 -10.90 -4.87
N LEU A 79 -1.84 -11.96 -5.63
CA LEU A 79 -2.42 -13.21 -5.14
C LEU A 79 -1.38 -14.31 -5.27
N LEU A 80 -0.98 -14.87 -4.14
CA LEU A 80 0.03 -15.91 -4.02
C LEU A 80 -0.65 -17.24 -3.69
N ARG A 81 -0.48 -18.29 -4.50
CA ARG A 81 -1.19 -19.56 -4.30
C ARG A 81 -0.52 -20.50 -3.32
N ASP A 82 0.81 -20.50 -3.32
CA ASP A 82 1.68 -21.26 -2.43
C ASP A 82 2.68 -20.24 -1.87
N LEU A 83 2.97 -20.22 -0.57
CA LEU A 83 3.88 -19.27 0.08
C LEU A 83 5.33 -19.73 0.12
N LYS A 84 5.64 -20.96 -0.28
CA LYS A 84 7.01 -21.50 -0.35
C LYS A 84 7.68 -21.19 -1.67
N GLU A 85 6.94 -21.25 -2.77
CA GLU A 85 7.49 -21.05 -4.11
C GLU A 85 6.50 -20.39 -5.10
N PRO A 86 7.00 -19.71 -6.15
CA PRO A 86 6.15 -19.17 -7.21
C PRO A 86 5.35 -20.24 -7.95
N THR A 87 4.11 -19.93 -8.33
CA THR A 87 3.23 -20.85 -9.05
C THR A 87 2.62 -20.20 -10.30
N LEU A 88 2.22 -21.01 -11.28
CA LEU A 88 1.47 -20.55 -12.45
C LEU A 88 0.09 -19.94 -12.09
N GLY A 89 -0.43 -20.24 -10.90
CA GLY A 89 -1.72 -19.71 -10.43
C GLY A 89 -1.62 -18.37 -9.70
N ASP A 90 -0.39 -17.87 -9.48
CA ASP A 90 -0.14 -16.57 -8.88
C ASP A 90 -0.64 -15.47 -9.81
N LYS A 91 -1.01 -14.34 -9.22
CA LYS A 91 -1.34 -13.12 -9.97
C LYS A 91 -0.57 -11.95 -9.38
N LEU A 92 0.34 -11.41 -10.18
CA LEU A 92 1.16 -10.25 -9.82
C LEU A 92 0.61 -9.06 -10.58
N SER A 93 -0.25 -8.27 -9.94
CA SER A 93 -0.99 -7.18 -10.58
C SER A 93 -0.70 -5.84 -9.90
N SER A 94 0.47 -5.74 -9.27
CA SER A 94 0.94 -4.53 -8.62
C SER A 94 1.28 -3.47 -9.66
N HIS A 95 1.20 -2.21 -9.24
CA HIS A 95 1.70 -1.07 -10.01
C HIS A 95 2.82 -0.39 -9.23
N ILE A 96 3.70 0.29 -9.95
CA ILE A 96 4.68 1.19 -9.38
C ILE A 96 4.60 2.57 -10.03
N SER A 97 4.93 3.61 -9.27
CA SER A 97 5.09 4.98 -9.76
C SER A 97 6.49 5.47 -9.43
N LEU A 98 7.16 6.06 -10.42
CA LEU A 98 8.51 6.63 -10.28
C LEU A 98 8.58 8.01 -10.92
N VAL A 99 9.58 8.80 -10.53
CA VAL A 99 9.87 10.10 -11.16
C VAL A 99 10.73 9.88 -12.40
N SER A 100 10.26 10.33 -13.56
CA SER A 100 11.04 10.33 -14.80
C SER A 100 12.11 11.42 -14.79
N GLY A 101 13.09 11.35 -15.70
CA GLY A 101 14.13 12.39 -15.84
C GLY A 101 13.60 13.80 -16.15
N GLU A 102 12.33 13.93 -16.54
CA GLU A 102 11.63 15.21 -16.76
C GLU A 102 10.87 15.71 -15.51
N GLY A 103 11.03 15.04 -14.36
CA GLY A 103 10.31 15.37 -13.12
C GLY A 103 8.84 14.93 -13.12
N ARG A 104 8.40 14.15 -14.11
CA ARG A 104 7.01 13.67 -14.22
C ARG A 104 6.84 12.31 -13.55
N ALA A 105 5.72 12.09 -12.86
CA ALA A 105 5.36 10.75 -12.39
C ALA A 105 5.06 9.83 -13.58
N LYS A 106 5.61 8.62 -13.57
CA LYS A 106 5.35 7.56 -14.55
C LYS A 106 4.92 6.29 -13.82
N GLN A 107 3.74 5.78 -14.17
CA GLN A 107 3.22 4.52 -13.67
C GLN A 107 3.58 3.36 -14.61
N SER A 108 3.87 2.18 -14.06
CA SER A 108 3.99 0.93 -14.80
C SER A 108 3.53 -0.26 -13.96
N SER A 109 3.27 -1.40 -14.61
CA SER A 109 2.97 -2.66 -13.90
C SER A 109 4.25 -3.27 -13.32
N LEU A 110 4.14 -3.95 -12.19
CA LEU A 110 5.19 -4.71 -11.54
C LEU A 110 4.77 -6.18 -11.44
N GLN A 111 5.58 -7.06 -12.02
CA GLN A 111 5.34 -8.50 -12.11
C GLN A 111 6.20 -9.28 -11.10
N GLU A 112 6.36 -8.73 -9.89
CA GLU A 112 7.19 -9.30 -8.83
C GLU A 112 6.46 -9.23 -7.48
N ALA A 113 6.69 -10.24 -6.64
CA ALA A 113 6.19 -10.30 -5.27
C ALA A 113 7.28 -9.85 -4.28
N ARG A 114 7.94 -8.73 -4.55
CA ARG A 114 9.02 -8.17 -3.71
C ARG A 114 8.78 -6.69 -3.46
N CYS A 115 9.30 -6.17 -2.35
CA CYS A 115 9.26 -4.76 -2.02
C CYS A 115 10.55 -4.31 -1.33
N GLY A 116 10.72 -3.01 -1.17
CA GLY A 116 11.83 -2.40 -0.44
C GLY A 116 11.36 -1.57 0.73
N LEU A 117 12.27 -1.30 1.68
CA LEU A 117 12.20 -0.31 2.77
C LEU A 117 11.05 -0.48 3.77
N MET A 118 9.81 -0.33 3.30
CA MET A 118 8.59 -0.40 4.09
C MET A 118 7.41 -0.89 3.26
N MET A 119 6.48 -1.59 3.90
CA MET A 119 5.26 -2.05 3.26
C MET A 119 4.13 -2.25 4.29
N ASN A 120 2.95 -1.70 3.99
CA ASN A 120 1.74 -1.85 4.81
C ASN A 120 0.67 -2.58 4.00
N LEU A 121 0.27 -3.77 4.46
CA LEU A 121 -0.58 -4.69 3.71
C LEU A 121 -1.82 -5.11 4.49
N LEU A 122 -2.92 -5.26 3.77
CA LEU A 122 -3.99 -6.19 4.13
C LEU A 122 -3.69 -7.55 3.48
N ALA A 123 -3.70 -8.60 4.29
CA ALA A 123 -3.65 -9.99 3.86
C ALA A 123 -5.00 -10.69 4.12
N THR A 124 -5.49 -11.39 3.10
CA THR A 124 -6.71 -12.23 3.16
C THR A 124 -6.51 -13.45 2.26
N GLN A 125 -7.48 -14.38 2.19
CA GLN A 125 -7.46 -15.40 1.13
C GLN A 125 -8.03 -14.92 -0.22
N GLY A 126 -8.56 -13.70 -0.26
CA GLY A 126 -9.11 -13.09 -1.45
C GLY A 126 -10.37 -13.79 -2.00
N LEU A 127 -11.08 -14.57 -1.19
CA LEU A 127 -12.24 -15.35 -1.62
C LEU A 127 -13.43 -14.43 -1.96
N PRO A 128 -14.27 -14.81 -2.96
CA PRO A 128 -15.51 -14.09 -3.22
C PRO A 128 -16.54 -14.34 -2.10
N GLY A 129 -17.58 -13.51 -2.04
CA GLY A 129 -18.71 -13.70 -1.13
C GLY A 129 -18.44 -13.39 0.35
N GLY A 130 -17.25 -12.89 0.69
CA GLY A 130 -16.98 -12.35 2.03
C GLY A 130 -17.70 -11.01 2.24
N GLU A 131 -18.24 -10.81 3.43
CA GLU A 131 -18.82 -9.52 3.81
C GLU A 131 -17.74 -8.43 3.90
N VAL A 132 -18.08 -7.24 3.39
CA VAL A 132 -17.22 -6.07 3.39
C VAL A 132 -18.01 -4.86 3.88
N LEU A 133 -17.30 -3.89 4.44
CA LEU A 133 -17.87 -2.58 4.73
C LEU A 133 -17.80 -1.73 3.45
N GLU A 134 -18.95 -1.44 2.85
CA GLU A 134 -19.03 -0.49 1.75
C GLU A 134 -19.15 0.94 2.32
N VAL A 135 -18.20 1.81 1.99
CA VAL A 135 -18.23 3.21 2.40
C VAL A 135 -18.38 4.09 1.16
N LYS A 136 -19.44 4.91 1.15
CA LYS A 136 -19.71 5.89 0.10
C LYS A 136 -19.68 7.29 0.69
N ALA A 137 -18.82 8.14 0.16
CA ALA A 137 -18.72 9.54 0.55
C ALA A 137 -18.68 10.43 -0.68
N ARG A 138 -19.34 11.58 -0.61
CA ARG A 138 -19.33 12.62 -1.66
C ARG A 138 -19.24 13.99 -1.01
N THR A 139 -18.45 14.87 -1.60
CA THR A 139 -18.24 16.25 -1.15
C THR A 139 -17.65 16.32 0.26
N ARG A 140 -16.34 16.55 0.34
CA ARG A 140 -15.67 16.80 1.61
C ARG A 140 -16.09 18.15 2.18
N THR A 141 -16.70 18.15 3.36
CA THR A 141 -17.13 19.37 4.09
C THR A 141 -16.19 19.73 5.26
N GLY A 142 -15.30 18.81 5.65
CA GLY A 142 -14.31 19.00 6.71
C GLY A 142 -12.87 19.13 6.21
N ARG A 143 -11.94 19.24 7.15
CA ARG A 143 -10.50 19.35 6.85
C ARG A 143 -9.86 18.02 6.49
N GLU A 144 -10.31 16.94 7.12
CA GLU A 144 -9.68 15.62 7.01
C GLU A 144 -9.93 14.95 5.66
N ASN A 145 -8.95 14.15 5.21
CA ASN A 145 -9.12 13.31 4.03
C ASN A 145 -10.04 12.11 4.34
N PHE A 146 -10.38 11.34 3.30
CA PHE A 146 -11.31 10.20 3.41
C PHE A 146 -10.84 9.13 4.41
N VAL A 147 -9.56 8.76 4.36
CA VAL A 147 -8.98 7.71 5.22
C VAL A 147 -8.85 8.19 6.65
N THR A 148 -8.33 9.40 6.87
CA THR A 148 -8.22 10.02 8.20
C THR A 148 -9.58 10.17 8.87
N THR A 149 -10.62 10.55 8.11
CA THR A 149 -11.99 10.63 8.64
C THR A 149 -12.46 9.27 9.18
N MET A 150 -12.24 8.18 8.43
CA MET A 150 -12.60 6.83 8.87
C MET A 150 -11.76 6.40 10.08
N ARG A 151 -10.44 6.65 10.07
CA ARG A 151 -9.55 6.29 11.18
C ARG A 151 -9.96 6.99 12.48
N LEU A 152 -10.19 8.30 12.44
CA LEU A 152 -10.60 9.07 13.61
C LEU A 152 -11.95 8.61 14.17
N ALA A 153 -12.90 8.25 13.30
CA ALA A 153 -14.18 7.71 13.75
C ALA A 153 -14.03 6.39 14.55
N LEU A 154 -12.97 5.62 14.30
CA LEU A 154 -12.67 4.39 15.03
C LEU A 154 -11.85 4.63 16.32
N GLU A 155 -11.34 5.83 16.57
CA GLU A 155 -10.63 6.13 17.81
C GLU A 155 -11.55 6.07 19.03
N GLU A 156 -12.85 6.26 18.87
CA GLU A 156 -13.85 6.14 19.94
C GLU A 156 -13.99 4.70 20.47
N LEU A 157 -13.48 3.72 19.72
CA LEU A 157 -13.48 2.32 20.14
C LEU A 157 -12.34 2.06 21.15
N PRO A 158 -12.60 1.28 22.22
CA PRO A 158 -11.56 0.93 23.19
C PRO A 158 -10.52 -0.04 22.61
N GLU A 159 -10.87 -0.81 21.59
CA GLU A 159 -9.97 -1.76 20.92
C GLU A 159 -9.07 -1.09 19.88
N VAL A 160 -7.94 -1.75 19.59
CA VAL A 160 -7.14 -1.45 18.40
C VAL A 160 -7.82 -2.09 17.21
N VAL A 161 -8.29 -1.25 16.28
CA VAL A 161 -9.00 -1.67 15.08
C VAL A 161 -8.20 -1.21 13.87
N ALA A 162 -7.88 -2.18 13.00
CA ALA A 162 -7.22 -1.93 11.74
C ALA A 162 -8.15 -2.29 10.58
N LEU A 163 -8.13 -1.46 9.54
CA LEU A 163 -8.88 -1.66 8.31
C LEU A 163 -7.92 -1.61 7.13
N GLY A 164 -8.27 -2.35 6.10
CA GLY A 164 -7.62 -2.23 4.81
C GLY A 164 -8.57 -2.64 3.70
N GLY A 165 -8.17 -2.35 2.47
CA GLY A 165 -8.94 -2.69 1.29
C GLY A 165 -8.68 -1.74 0.14
N VAL A 166 -9.70 -1.55 -0.69
CA VAL A 166 -9.66 -0.68 -1.86
C VAL A 166 -10.80 0.33 -1.81
N PHE A 167 -10.54 1.55 -2.27
CA PHE A 167 -11.59 2.50 -2.63
C PHE A 167 -11.27 3.16 -3.97
N VAL A 168 -12.28 3.74 -4.60
CA VAL A 168 -12.14 4.45 -5.87
C VAL A 168 -12.48 5.91 -5.66
N THR A 169 -11.56 6.79 -6.08
CA THR A 169 -11.87 8.21 -6.23
C THR A 169 -12.52 8.40 -7.59
N GLU A 170 -13.85 8.48 -7.63
CA GLU A 170 -14.62 8.53 -8.89
C GLU A 170 -14.57 9.91 -9.57
N SER A 171 -14.35 10.98 -8.80
CA SER A 171 -14.27 12.36 -9.30
C SER A 171 -13.41 13.23 -8.41
N GLY A 172 -12.95 14.36 -8.95
CA GLY A 172 -12.06 15.30 -8.25
C GLY A 172 -10.58 15.03 -8.53
N THR A 173 -9.73 15.59 -7.67
CA THR A 173 -8.27 15.54 -7.80
C THR A 173 -7.66 15.17 -6.46
N ALA A 174 -6.71 14.24 -6.47
CA ALA A 174 -5.94 13.84 -5.30
C ALA A 174 -4.55 14.48 -5.33
N HIS A 175 -4.10 14.99 -4.20
CA HIS A 175 -2.73 15.47 -4.02
C HIS A 175 -1.86 14.33 -3.52
N LEU A 176 -0.97 13.82 -4.39
CA LEU A 176 -0.14 12.65 -4.14
C LEU A 176 1.34 13.03 -4.25
N HIS A 177 2.22 12.22 -3.66
CA HIS A 177 3.66 12.34 -3.92
C HIS A 177 4.19 11.07 -4.59
N VAL A 178 5.34 11.22 -5.25
CA VAL A 178 6.18 10.11 -5.72
C VAL A 178 7.59 10.43 -5.29
N MET A 179 8.22 9.53 -4.54
CA MET A 179 9.63 9.66 -4.18
C MET A 179 10.51 9.66 -5.45
N PRO A 180 11.43 10.62 -5.60
CA PRO A 180 12.47 10.53 -6.62
C PRO A 180 13.55 9.53 -6.18
N ASN A 181 14.68 9.49 -6.90
CA ASN A 181 15.82 8.67 -6.49
C ASN A 181 16.25 9.00 -5.05
N PHE A 182 16.85 8.01 -4.37
CA PHE A 182 17.28 8.17 -2.97
C PHE A 182 18.18 9.40 -2.81
N SER A 183 17.92 10.17 -1.76
CA SER A 183 18.72 11.36 -1.44
C SER A 183 20.19 11.01 -1.27
N GLU A 184 21.07 11.82 -1.88
CA GLU A 184 22.52 11.72 -1.71
C GLU A 184 22.98 12.31 -0.36
N THR A 185 22.14 13.14 0.26
CA THR A 185 22.38 13.76 1.57
C THR A 185 21.34 13.29 2.60
N PRO A 186 21.70 13.27 3.90
CA PRO A 186 20.76 12.85 4.94
C PRO A 186 19.53 13.74 5.05
N LEU A 187 18.34 13.13 5.11
CA LEU A 187 17.06 13.81 5.35
C LEU A 187 16.72 13.74 6.86
N ASN A 188 17.02 14.80 7.61
CA ASN A 188 16.94 14.77 9.08
C ASN A 188 15.63 15.32 9.63
N THR A 189 14.89 16.07 8.81
CA THR A 189 13.66 16.76 9.21
C THR A 189 12.51 16.47 8.26
N ASN A 190 11.28 16.71 8.71
CA ASN A 190 10.11 16.64 7.83
C ASN A 190 10.19 17.65 6.68
N GLU A 191 10.86 18.78 6.88
CA GLU A 191 11.09 19.77 5.83
C GLU A 191 12.06 19.22 4.77
N ASP A 192 13.15 18.55 5.17
CA ASP A 192 14.06 17.88 4.22
C ASP A 192 13.31 16.85 3.38
N VAL A 193 12.47 16.03 4.03
CA VAL A 193 11.66 15.01 3.35
C VAL A 193 10.68 15.67 2.38
N ASN A 194 9.94 16.70 2.81
CA ASN A 194 8.99 17.40 1.94
C ASN A 194 9.66 18.09 0.76
N ASN A 195 10.86 18.65 0.94
CA ASN A 195 11.62 19.26 -0.15
C ASN A 195 12.19 18.23 -1.13
N TRP A 196 12.44 17.00 -0.67
CA TRP A 196 12.89 15.90 -1.51
C TRP A 196 11.75 15.22 -2.28
N LEU A 197 10.54 15.15 -1.71
CA LEU A 197 9.38 14.54 -2.37
C LEU A 197 8.88 15.38 -3.56
N ASN A 198 8.46 14.70 -4.63
CA ASN A 198 7.75 15.35 -5.73
C ASN A 198 6.25 15.19 -5.55
N PHE A 199 5.52 16.31 -5.54
CA PHE A 199 4.06 16.33 -5.37
C PHE A 199 3.34 16.55 -6.70
N TYR A 200 2.18 15.91 -6.85
CA TYR A 200 1.36 15.90 -8.06
C TYR A 200 -0.12 15.99 -7.72
N ASP A 201 -0.85 16.80 -8.48
CA ASP A 201 -2.31 16.81 -8.48
C ASP A 201 -2.82 15.86 -9.56
N VAL A 202 -3.37 14.72 -9.14
CA VAL A 202 -3.76 13.63 -10.03
C VAL A 202 -5.29 13.55 -10.11
N PRO A 203 -5.89 13.70 -11.31
CA PRO A 203 -7.34 13.64 -11.47
C PRO A 203 -7.86 12.20 -11.35
N ALA A 204 -9.11 12.08 -10.91
CA ALA A 204 -9.87 10.83 -10.98
C ALA A 204 -10.06 10.34 -12.43
N PRO A 205 -10.31 9.02 -12.65
CA PRO A 205 -10.47 7.99 -11.64
C PRO A 205 -9.15 7.49 -11.05
N LEU A 206 -9.13 7.22 -9.74
CA LEU A 206 -8.01 6.59 -9.05
C LEU A 206 -8.47 5.40 -8.24
N VAL A 207 -7.76 4.29 -8.33
CA VAL A 207 -7.94 3.12 -7.46
C VAL A 207 -6.92 3.21 -6.34
N CYS A 208 -7.39 3.27 -5.10
CA CYS A 208 -6.53 3.50 -3.94
C CYS A 208 -6.54 2.29 -3.02
N LEU A 209 -5.35 1.77 -2.73
CA LEU A 209 -5.10 0.64 -1.85
C LEU A 209 -4.67 1.19 -0.50
N SER A 210 -5.46 0.94 0.53
CA SER A 210 -5.34 1.62 1.82
C SER A 210 -5.25 0.62 2.96
N VAL A 211 -4.43 0.96 3.95
CA VAL A 211 -4.31 0.30 5.24
C VAL A 211 -4.21 1.39 6.31
N PHE A 212 -4.97 1.24 7.39
CA PHE A 212 -4.89 2.13 8.54
C PHE A 212 -5.27 1.42 9.83
N VAL A 213 -4.79 1.94 10.95
CA VAL A 213 -5.12 1.48 12.31
C VAL A 213 -5.53 2.68 13.15
N ASN A 214 -6.57 2.56 13.96
CA ASN A 214 -7.12 3.68 14.73
C ASN A 214 -6.07 4.30 15.68
N ARG A 215 -5.24 3.47 16.32
CA ARG A 215 -4.16 3.88 17.23
C ARG A 215 -2.98 2.91 17.18
N ASP A 216 -1.77 3.41 17.38
CA ASP A 216 -0.58 2.56 17.54
C ASP A 216 -0.53 1.98 18.96
N PRO A 217 -0.51 0.64 19.13
CA PRO A 217 -0.37 0.00 20.44
C PRO A 217 1.06 0.02 21.02
N GLY A 218 1.98 0.81 20.43
CA GLY A 218 3.39 0.88 20.84
C GLY A 218 4.30 0.00 19.99
N MET A 219 3.89 -0.29 18.75
CA MET A 219 4.63 -1.09 17.78
C MET A 219 5.30 -0.24 16.68
N ALA A 220 5.23 1.09 16.80
CA ALA A 220 5.73 2.04 15.81
C ALA A 220 5.04 1.86 14.44
N LEU A 221 3.73 1.60 14.47
CA LEU A 221 2.95 1.34 13.25
C LEU A 221 2.81 2.59 12.38
N ARG A 222 2.76 2.38 11.07
CA ARG A 222 2.26 3.39 10.14
C ARG A 222 0.74 3.46 10.24
N VAL A 223 0.23 4.44 11.00
CA VAL A 223 -1.21 4.55 11.32
C VAL A 223 -2.13 4.75 10.12
N GLU A 224 -1.63 5.33 9.03
CA GLU A 224 -2.32 5.47 7.75
C GLU A 224 -1.31 5.36 6.60
N HIS A 225 -1.63 4.52 5.62
CA HIS A 225 -0.87 4.43 4.38
C HIS A 225 -1.78 4.09 3.20
N THR A 226 -1.76 4.93 2.17
CA THR A 226 -2.58 4.75 0.96
C THR A 226 -1.78 5.13 -0.26
N HIS A 227 -1.67 4.20 -1.21
CA HIS A 227 -1.16 4.48 -2.55
C HIS A 227 -2.27 4.30 -3.57
N CYS A 228 -2.23 5.07 -4.66
CA CYS A 228 -3.24 5.01 -5.70
C CYS A 228 -2.60 4.75 -7.07
N PHE A 229 -3.31 4.03 -7.93
CA PHE A 229 -2.94 3.85 -9.33
C PHE A 229 -4.09 4.31 -10.25
N ILE A 230 -3.71 4.71 -11.45
CA ILE A 230 -4.65 4.96 -12.54
C ILE A 230 -5.02 3.59 -13.14
N PRO A 231 -6.32 3.22 -13.15
CA PRO A 231 -6.79 1.91 -13.63
C PRO A 231 -6.55 1.68 -15.12
#